data_AF-A0A928ZK89-F1
#
_entry.id   AF-A0A928ZK89-F1
#
_cell.length_a   1.000
_cell.length_b   1.000
_cell.length_c   1.000
_cell.angle_alpha   90.00
_cell.angle_beta   90.00
_cell.angle_gamma   90.00
#
_symmetry.space_group_name_H-M   'P 1'
#
loop_
_entity.id
_entity.type
_entity.pdbx_description
1 polymer ?
#
loop_
_entity_poly.entity_id
_entity_poly.type
_entity_poly.pdbx_seq_one_letter_code
_entity_poly.pdbx_strand_id
1 'polypeptide(L)' 'MNLSPKAVRFLIEALEFRIAAYQVQLDEQDLSEDEASEITNDMMFLESLLQELKKMRDIPVSQVF' A
#
# COMPACT_ATOMS: atom_id res chain seq x y z
N MET A 1 2.30 -5.27 -14.32
CA MET A 1 1.36 -4.25 -14.84
C MET A 1 2.16 -3.27 -15.69
N ASN A 2 1.62 -2.78 -16.82
CA ASN A 2 2.32 -1.77 -17.63
C ASN A 2 1.86 -0.36 -17.22
N LEU A 3 2.32 0.10 -16.05
CA LEU A 3 1.95 1.38 -15.47
C LEU A 3 3.00 2.43 -15.82
N SER A 4 2.56 3.66 -16.10
CA SER A 4 3.49 4.78 -16.26
C SER A 4 4.14 5.12 -14.91
N PRO A 5 5.37 5.70 -14.89
CA PRO A 5 6.01 6.12 -13.64
C PRO A 5 5.13 7.07 -12.80
N LYS A 6 4.35 7.94 -13.47
CA LYS A 6 3.39 8.84 -12.81
C LYS A 6 2.25 8.06 -12.15
N ALA A 7 1.74 7.02 -12.81
CA ALA A 7 0.71 6.16 -12.23
C ALA A 7 1.24 5.37 -11.03
N VAL A 8 2.46 4.80 -11.12
CA VAL A 8 3.12 4.11 -10.00
C VAL A 8 3.26 5.05 -8.80
N ARG A 9 3.69 6.30 -9.03
CA ARG A 9 3.81 7.31 -7.97
C ARG A 9 2.46 7.59 -7.27
N PHE A 10 1.39 7.83 -8.03
CA PHE A 10 0.08 8.10 -7.43
C PHE A 10 -0.48 6.89 -6.68
N LEU A 11 -0.23 5.67 -7.18
CA LEU A 11 -0.64 4.46 -6.47
C LEU A 11 0.12 4.30 -5.15
N ILE A 12 1.43 4.58 -5.13
CA ILE A 12 2.23 4.59 -3.89
C ILE A 12 1.64 5.59 -2.88
N GLU A 13 1.40 6.84 -3.29
CA GLU A 13 0.85 7.88 -2.41
C GLU A 13 -0.54 7.51 -1.87
N ALA A 14 -1.41 6.92 -2.70
CA ALA A 14 -2.73 6.48 -2.29
C ALA A 14 -2.69 5.29 -1.30
N LEU A 15 -1.78 4.33 -1.52
CA LEU A 15 -1.60 3.20 -0.61
C LEU A 15 -1.05 3.66 0.74
N GLU A 16 -0.05 4.54 0.75
CA GLU A 16 0.52 5.10 1.99
C GLU A 16 -0.55 5.85 2.79
N PHE A 17 -1.40 6.64 2.13
CA PHE A 17 -2.53 7.31 2.77
C PHE A 17 -3.53 6.30 3.38
N ARG A 18 -3.89 5.24 2.66
CA ARG A 18 -4.86 4.26 3.14
C ARG A 18 -4.33 3.43 4.31
N ILE A 19 -3.05 3.03 4.26
CA ILE A 19 -2.39 2.29 5.34
C ILE A 19 -2.34 3.16 6.60
N ALA A 20 -1.97 4.44 6.48
CA ALA A 20 -1.98 5.36 7.61
C ALA A 20 -3.39 5.51 8.22
N ALA A 21 -4.44 5.56 7.39
CA ALA A 21 -5.81 5.58 7.87
C ALA A 21 -6.22 4.28 8.60
N TYR A 22 -5.76 3.11 8.12
CA TYR A 22 -5.98 1.84 8.83
C TYR A 22 -5.25 1.78 10.18
N GLN A 23 -4.03 2.31 10.27
CA GLN A 23 -3.32 2.42 11.55
C GLN A 23 -4.07 3.29 12.55
N VAL A 24 -4.58 4.45 12.11
CA VAL A 24 -5.41 5.30 12.98
C VAL A 24 -6.67 4.57 13.43
N GLN A 25 -7.34 3.84 12.54
CA GLN A 25 -8.52 3.04 12.90
C GLN A 25 -8.19 1.94 13.91
N LEU A 26 -7.06 1.23 13.74
CA LEU A 26 -6.62 0.19 14.68
C LEU A 26 -6.26 0.73 16.06
N ASP A 27 -5.84 1.99 16.15
CA ASP A 27 -5.54 2.66 17.42
C ASP A 27 -6.83 3.12 18.16
N GLU A 28 -7.99 3.11 17.49
CA GLU A 28 -9.29 3.41 18.11
C GLU A 28 -9.81 2.20 18.91
N GLN A 29 -10.23 2.41 20.16
CA GLN A 29 -10.66 1.35 21.09
C GLN A 29 -12.06 0.76 20.81
N ASP A 30 -12.69 1.12 19.69
CA ASP A 30 -14.10 0.79 19.40
C ASP A 30 -14.26 -0.32 18.33
N LEU A 31 -13.17 -0.98 17.94
CA LEU A 31 -13.20 -2.10 17.01
C LEU A 31 -13.46 -3.42 17.74
N SER A 32 -14.35 -4.23 17.17
CA SER A 32 -14.43 -5.65 17.51
C SER A 32 -13.17 -6.41 17.05
N GLU A 33 -12.93 -7.60 17.61
CA GLU A 33 -11.81 -8.46 17.18
C GLU A 33 -11.89 -8.82 15.70
N ASP A 34 -13.10 -9.04 15.18
CA ASP A 34 -13.33 -9.35 13.76
C ASP A 34 -12.98 -8.15 12.87
N GLU A 35 -13.43 -6.94 13.22
CA GLU A 35 -13.11 -5.72 12.46
C GLU A 35 -11.61 -5.39 12.50
N ALA A 36 -10.98 -5.54 13.67
CA ALA A 36 -9.53 -5.36 13.81
C ALA A 36 -8.75 -6.38 12.97
N SER A 37 -9.21 -7.63 12.91
CA SER A 37 -8.64 -8.69 12.08
C SER A 37 -8.78 -8.38 10.59
N GLU A 38 -9.96 -7.96 10.14
CA GLU A 38 -10.20 -7.55 8.74
C GLU A 38 -9.28 -6.40 8.32
N ILE A 39 -9.22 -5.33 9.13
CA ILE A 39 -8.37 -4.17 8.88
C ILE A 39 -6.89 -4.58 8.84
N THR A 40 -6.43 -5.42 9.77
CA THR A 40 -5.05 -5.88 9.80
C THR A 40 -4.70 -6.69 8.54
N ASN A 41 -5.61 -7.56 8.09
CA ASN A 41 -5.42 -8.37 6.88
C ASN A 41 -5.35 -7.50 5.62
N ASP A 42 -6.26 -6.54 5.49
CA ASP A 42 -6.24 -5.57 4.39
C ASP A 42 -4.93 -4.77 4.39
N MET A 43 -4.52 -4.28 5.57
CA MET A 43 -3.30 -3.50 5.71
C MET A 43 -2.06 -4.30 5.29
N MET A 44 -1.93 -5.56 5.70
CA MET A 44 -0.81 -6.44 5.29
C MET A 44 -0.76 -6.65 3.76
N PHE A 45 -1.94 -6.78 3.13
CA PHE A 45 -2.01 -6.88 1.66
C PHE A 45 -1.57 -5.56 0.99
N LEU A 46 -2.04 -4.41 1.48
CA LEU A 46 -1.68 -3.10 0.93
C LEU A 46 -0.18 -2.81 1.11
N GLU A 47 0.41 -3.17 2.24
CA GLU A 47 1.85 -3.06 2.47
C GLU A 47 2.65 -3.92 1.49
N SER A 48 2.21 -5.15 1.24
CA SER A 48 2.82 -6.04 0.27
C SER A 48 2.77 -5.45 -1.15
N LEU A 49 1.61 -4.91 -1.55
CA LEU A 49 1.44 -4.24 -2.84
C LEU A 49 2.30 -2.97 -2.95
N LEU A 50 2.39 -2.19 -1.87
CA LEU A 50 3.22 -1.00 -1.79
C LEU A 50 4.70 -1.33 -2.02
N GLN A 51 5.20 -2.43 -1.44
CA GLN A 51 6.57 -2.88 -1.66
C GLN A 51 6.82 -3.24 -3.13
N GLU A 52 5.89 -3.94 -3.79
CA GLU A 52 6.01 -4.26 -5.21
C GLU A 52 6.00 -3.01 -6.11
N LEU A 53 5.18 -2.00 -5.78
CA LEU A 53 5.16 -0.72 -6.49
C LEU A 53 6.45 0.09 -6.27
N LYS A 54 7.01 0.09 -5.05
CA LYS A 54 8.29 0.72 -4.75
C LYS A 54 9.43 0.05 -5.53
N LYS A 55 9.45 -1.28 -5.61
CA LYS A 55 10.39 -2.01 -6.48
C LYS A 55 10.26 -1.57 -7.93
N MET A 56 9.04 -1.53 -8.48
CA MET A 56 8.80 -1.08 -9.86
C MET A 56 9.29 0.34 -10.13
N ARG A 57 9.15 1.26 -9.17
CA ARG A 57 9.67 2.63 -9.29
C ARG A 57 11.20 2.67 -9.33
N ASP A 58 11.86 1.79 -8.57
CA ASP A 58 13.31 1.79 -8.40
C ASP A 58 14.04 0.97 -9.49
N ILE A 59 13.32 0.33 -10.44
CA ILE A 59 13.93 -0.34 -11.61
C ILE A 59 14.56 0.72 -12.52
N PRO A 60 15.89 0.66 -12.78
CA PRO A 60 16.55 1.58 -13.69
C PRO A 60 16.05 1.39 -15.13
N VAL A 61 15.71 2.51 -15.79
CA VAL A 61 15.26 2.56 -17.19
C VAL A 61 16.27 1.91 -18.16
N SER A 62 17.54 1.76 -17.76
CA SER A 62 18.62 1.17 -18.55
C SER A 62 18.56 -0.36 -18.74
N GLN A 63 17.59 -1.07 -18.17
CA GLN A 63 17.42 -2.52 -18.35
C GLN A 63 16.18 -2.91 -19.18
N VAL A 64 15.47 -1.94 -19.75
CA VAL A 64 14.19 -2.17 -20.44
C VAL A 64 14.31 -2.03 -21.97
N PHE A 65 15.51 -1.73 -22.51
CA PHE A 65 15.77 -1.62 -23.95
C PHE A 65 17.05 -2.34 -24.36
#